data_AF-A0A453IFD6-F1
#
_entry.id   AF-A0A453IFD6-F1
#
_cell.length_a   1.000
_cell.length_b   1.000
_cell.length_c   1.000
_cell.angle_alpha   90.00
_cell.angle_beta   90.00
_cell.angle_gamma   90.00
#
_symmetry.space_group_name_H-M   'P 1'
#
loop_
_entity.id
_entity.type
_entity.pdbx_description
1 polymer ?
#
loop_
_entity_poly.entity_id
_entity_poly.type
_entity_poly.pdbx_seq_one_letter_code
_entity_poly.pdbx_strand_id
1 'polypeptide(L)'
;MLHQQCEDRNVLRYVYYYLARILSDNGSQGLSAAGGIPTPNWDALADIDVAGGVTRADVVPRIVDQLSAESTSDDVEFHARRLAALKALTSSSTSSSEMLEKLSEIVFGILEKVADTKQKRKKGIFTKQGGDKESILRSNLQYASLSALRRLPLDPGNPAFLHRAVQGIEFSDPVAVRHALSIISEIAVRDPYSVAMALGKNAQPGGALQDILHLHDVLARVYLAKLCHSISRA
;
A
#
# COMPACT_ATOMS: atom_id res chain seq x y z
N MET A 1 -12.16 14.37 -24.87
CA MET A 1 -12.39 15.36 -23.78
C MET A 1 -12.83 14.70 -22.48
N LEU A 2 -13.83 13.79 -22.46
CA LEU A 2 -14.24 13.06 -21.24
C LEU A 2 -13.11 12.26 -20.57
N HIS A 3 -12.32 11.49 -21.34
CA HIS A 3 -11.19 10.72 -20.81
C HIS A 3 -10.13 11.58 -20.11
N GLN A 4 -9.95 12.82 -20.56
CA GLN A 4 -8.97 13.76 -20.00
C GLN A 4 -9.48 14.40 -18.70
N GLN A 5 -10.80 14.52 -18.54
CA GLN A 5 -11.44 14.93 -17.27
C GLN A 5 -11.40 13.82 -16.21
N CYS A 6 -11.45 12.54 -16.63
CA CYS A 6 -11.33 11.39 -15.72
C CYS A 6 -9.93 11.26 -15.09
N GLU A 7 -8.90 11.84 -15.71
CA GLU A 7 -7.54 11.91 -15.14
C GLU A 7 -7.25 13.23 -14.42
N ASP A 8 -8.25 14.11 -14.28
CA ASP A 8 -8.09 15.32 -13.47
C ASP A 8 -7.82 14.93 -12.01
N ARG A 9 -6.75 15.49 -11.45
CA ARG A 9 -6.28 15.15 -10.10
C ARG A 9 -7.33 15.44 -9.03
N ASN A 10 -8.13 16.50 -9.18
CA ASN A 10 -9.17 16.82 -8.21
C ASN A 10 -10.31 15.81 -8.35
N VAL A 11 -10.74 15.51 -9.56
CA VAL A 11 -11.78 14.49 -9.83
C VAL A 11 -11.37 13.14 -9.22
N LEU A 12 -10.17 12.65 -9.52
CA LEU A 12 -9.64 11.41 -8.94
C LEU A 12 -9.58 11.49 -7.41
N ARG A 13 -9.12 12.61 -6.85
CA ARG A 13 -9.07 12.76 -5.38
C ARG A 13 -10.45 12.64 -4.75
N TYR A 14 -11.46 13.30 -5.31
CA TYR A 14 -12.82 13.26 -4.77
C TYR A 14 -13.45 11.87 -4.94
N VAL A 15 -13.46 11.32 -6.15
CA VAL A 15 -14.08 10.03 -6.45
C VAL A 15 -13.48 8.93 -5.58
N TYR A 16 -12.16 8.76 -5.57
CA TYR A 16 -11.51 7.69 -4.82
C TYR A 16 -11.55 7.91 -3.31
N TYR A 17 -11.65 9.16 -2.85
CA TYR A 17 -11.92 9.44 -1.44
C TYR A 17 -13.30 8.93 -1.02
N TYR A 18 -14.33 9.15 -1.84
CA TYR A 18 -15.67 8.63 -1.58
C TYR A 18 -15.71 7.10 -1.62
N LEU A 19 -15.08 6.47 -2.63
CA LEU A 19 -14.98 5.02 -2.72
C LEU A 19 -14.26 4.42 -1.51
N ALA A 20 -13.15 5.02 -1.08
CA ALA A 20 -12.44 4.61 0.13
C ALA A 20 -13.34 4.67 1.37
N ARG A 21 -14.10 5.75 1.51
CA ARG A 21 -15.01 5.94 2.66
C ARG A 21 -16.13 4.89 2.67
N ILE A 22 -16.69 4.57 1.51
CA ILE A 22 -17.70 3.51 1.34
C ILE A 22 -17.12 2.14 1.76
N LEU A 23 -15.90 1.81 1.33
CA LEU A 23 -15.24 0.54 1.64
C LEU A 23 -14.82 0.42 3.12
N SER A 24 -14.50 1.55 3.77
CA SER A 24 -14.09 1.60 5.18
C SER A 24 -15.24 1.52 6.18
N ASP A 25 -16.44 1.88 5.75
CA ASP A 25 -17.63 1.79 6.60
C ASP A 25 -17.88 0.32 6.92
N ASN A 26 -18.13 -0.06 8.18
CA ASN A 26 -18.42 -1.44 8.58
C ASN A 26 -19.88 -1.65 9.00
N GLY A 27 -20.76 -0.67 8.73
CA GLY A 27 -22.18 -0.74 9.10
C GLY A 27 -22.45 -0.60 10.60
N SER A 28 -21.41 -0.46 11.43
CA SER A 28 -21.52 -0.31 12.89
C SER A 28 -21.77 1.12 13.36
N GLN A 29 -21.73 2.12 12.46
CA GLN A 29 -22.01 3.52 12.79
C GLN A 29 -23.52 3.86 12.86
N GLY A 30 -24.40 2.84 12.82
CA GLY A 30 -25.86 3.00 12.86
C GLY A 30 -26.60 2.24 13.97
N LEU A 31 -25.91 1.54 14.87
CA LEU A 31 -26.56 0.86 16.00
C LEU A 31 -26.83 1.85 17.16
N SER A 32 -27.63 2.88 16.90
CA SER A 32 -28.31 3.63 17.96
C SER A 32 -29.63 2.91 18.27
N ALA A 33 -29.91 2.69 19.56
CA ALA A 33 -31.13 2.04 20.06
C ALA A 33 -32.46 2.74 19.68
N ALA A 34 -32.40 3.85 18.94
CA ALA A 34 -33.53 4.67 18.53
C ALA A 34 -34.00 4.46 17.08
N GLY A 35 -33.53 3.43 16.35
CA GLY A 35 -34.14 3.02 15.09
C GLY A 35 -34.08 4.04 13.95
N GLY A 36 -33.07 4.92 13.95
CA GLY A 36 -32.72 5.73 12.78
C GLY A 36 -31.51 5.13 12.09
N ILE A 37 -31.60 4.88 10.79
CA ILE A 37 -30.43 4.59 9.94
C ILE A 37 -29.90 5.94 9.46
N PRO A 38 -28.64 6.31 9.75
CA PRO A 38 -27.99 7.32 8.92
C PRO A 38 -26.59 6.88 8.54
N THR A 39 -26.39 6.56 7.26
CA THR A 39 -25.09 6.79 6.62
C THR A 39 -25.30 7.60 5.34
N PRO A 40 -25.04 8.93 5.37
CA PRO A 40 -25.28 9.84 4.23
C PRO A 40 -24.59 9.44 2.93
N ASN A 41 -23.52 8.63 3.02
CA ASN A 41 -22.79 8.14 1.85
C ASN A 41 -23.54 7.05 1.08
N TRP A 42 -24.30 6.20 1.78
CA TRP A 42 -25.09 5.13 1.19
C TRP A 42 -26.48 5.63 0.77
N ASP A 43 -27.04 6.59 1.51
CA ASP A 43 -28.30 7.25 1.15
C ASP A 43 -28.22 7.88 -0.25
N ALA A 44 -27.09 8.53 -0.58
CA ALA A 44 -26.84 9.08 -1.91
C ALA A 44 -26.75 8.03 -3.04
N LEU A 45 -26.46 6.76 -2.71
CA LEU A 45 -26.45 5.65 -3.67
C LEU A 45 -27.83 4.97 -3.76
N ALA A 46 -28.60 4.96 -2.68
CA ALA A 46 -29.95 4.42 -2.64
C ALA A 46 -30.90 5.19 -3.57
N ASP A 47 -30.72 6.52 -3.68
CA ASP A 47 -31.53 7.39 -4.55
C ASP A 47 -31.24 7.23 -6.06
N ILE A 48 -30.15 6.55 -6.43
CA ILE A 48 -29.74 6.38 -7.85
C ILE A 48 -30.53 5.25 -8.54
N ASP A 49 -31.16 4.36 -7.78
CA ASP A 49 -31.89 3.23 -8.34
C ASP A 49 -33.42 3.42 -8.30
N VAL A 50 -34.01 3.58 -9.48
CA VAL A 50 -35.47 3.71 -9.67
C VAL A 50 -36.20 2.37 -9.46
N ALA A 51 -35.48 1.24 -9.39
CA ALA A 51 -36.07 -0.11 -9.37
C ALA A 51 -36.00 -0.84 -8.02
N GLY A 52 -35.34 -0.28 -7.00
CA GLY A 52 -35.38 -0.78 -5.63
C GLY A 52 -34.01 -1.00 -5.00
N GLY A 53 -33.65 -0.09 -4.09
CA GLY A 53 -32.82 -0.35 -2.91
C GLY A 53 -31.51 -1.10 -3.16
N VAL A 54 -30.60 -0.50 -3.92
CA VAL A 54 -29.22 -0.99 -4.05
C VAL A 54 -28.59 -1.21 -2.67
N THR A 55 -28.20 -2.46 -2.39
CA THR A 55 -27.62 -2.80 -1.09
C THR A 55 -26.10 -2.72 -1.14
N ARG A 56 -25.49 -2.62 0.05
CA ARG A 56 -24.03 -2.73 0.21
C ARG A 56 -23.46 -4.00 -0.42
N ALA A 57 -24.17 -5.12 -0.30
CA ALA A 57 -23.74 -6.40 -0.84
C ALA A 57 -23.65 -6.40 -2.38
N ASP A 58 -24.45 -5.54 -3.04
CA ASP A 58 -24.43 -5.42 -4.50
C ASP A 58 -23.32 -4.48 -5.00
N VAL A 59 -23.01 -3.43 -4.23
CA VAL A 59 -22.11 -2.34 -4.65
C VAL A 59 -20.66 -2.63 -4.28
N VAL A 60 -20.40 -3.11 -3.06
CA VAL A 60 -19.02 -3.31 -2.57
C VAL A 60 -18.23 -4.22 -3.49
N PRO A 61 -18.73 -5.40 -3.92
CA PRO A 61 -17.98 -6.25 -4.85
C PRO A 61 -17.63 -5.54 -6.16
N ARG A 62 -18.57 -4.77 -6.74
CA ARG A 62 -18.36 -4.02 -7.99
C ARG A 62 -17.30 -2.92 -7.83
N ILE A 63 -17.34 -2.18 -6.73
CA ILE A 63 -16.31 -1.18 -6.41
C ILE A 63 -14.95 -1.88 -6.31
N VAL A 64 -14.88 -2.99 -5.57
CA VAL A 64 -13.63 -3.73 -5.39
C VAL A 64 -13.09 -4.22 -6.72
N ASP A 65 -13.93 -4.86 -7.56
CA ASP A 65 -13.53 -5.35 -8.89
C ASP A 65 -12.99 -4.22 -9.77
N GLN A 66 -13.69 -3.08 -9.81
CA GLN A 66 -13.28 -1.93 -10.60
C GLN A 66 -11.93 -1.37 -10.10
N LEU A 67 -11.79 -1.16 -8.79
CA LEU A 67 -10.55 -0.65 -8.22
C LEU A 67 -9.40 -1.66 -8.39
N SER A 68 -9.68 -2.96 -8.33
CA SER A 68 -8.70 -4.01 -8.58
C SER A 68 -8.17 -3.89 -10.00
N ALA A 69 -9.05 -3.86 -11.00
CA ALA A 69 -8.67 -3.70 -12.41
C ALA A 69 -7.88 -2.41 -12.66
N GLU A 70 -8.28 -1.30 -12.03
CA GLU A 70 -7.59 -0.03 -12.16
C GLU A 70 -6.22 -0.03 -11.49
N SER A 71 -6.07 -0.65 -10.32
CA SER A 71 -4.80 -0.70 -9.59
C SER A 71 -3.73 -1.57 -10.28
N THR A 72 -4.16 -2.62 -10.98
CA THR A 72 -3.28 -3.60 -11.66
C THR A 72 -3.04 -3.29 -13.12
N SER A 73 -3.69 -2.24 -13.67
CA SER A 73 -3.49 -1.78 -15.04
C SER A 73 -2.00 -1.52 -15.33
N ASP A 74 -1.52 -2.00 -16.48
CA ASP A 74 -0.15 -1.77 -16.95
C ASP A 74 -0.01 -0.45 -17.71
N ASP A 75 -1.11 0.25 -17.97
CA ASP A 75 -1.10 1.52 -18.66
C ASP A 75 -0.44 2.61 -17.80
N VAL A 76 0.55 3.28 -18.39
CA VAL A 76 1.33 4.35 -17.76
C VAL A 76 0.56 5.68 -17.81
N GLU A 77 -0.36 5.84 -18.76
CA GLU A 77 -1.20 7.04 -18.89
C GLU A 77 -2.19 7.16 -17.73
N PHE A 78 -2.66 6.03 -17.18
CA PHE A 78 -3.59 5.97 -16.04
C PHE A 78 -2.88 5.82 -14.68
N HIS A 79 -1.63 6.23 -14.57
CA HIS A 79 -0.86 6.08 -13.32
C HIS A 79 -1.49 6.76 -12.11
N ALA A 80 -2.06 7.96 -12.28
CA ALA A 80 -2.72 8.67 -11.19
C ALA A 80 -3.92 7.87 -10.66
N ARG A 81 -4.70 7.29 -11.58
CA ARG A 81 -5.82 6.40 -11.29
C ARG A 81 -5.37 5.13 -10.57
N ARG A 82 -4.32 4.46 -11.06
CA ARG A 82 -3.73 3.26 -10.43
C ARG A 82 -3.40 3.50 -8.95
N LEU A 83 -2.74 4.63 -8.66
CA LEU A 83 -2.41 5.01 -7.28
C LEU A 83 -3.64 5.32 -6.43
N ALA A 84 -4.61 6.03 -6.99
CA ALA A 84 -5.85 6.36 -6.29
C ALA A 84 -6.65 5.10 -5.97
N ALA A 85 -6.71 4.15 -6.91
CA ALA A 85 -7.39 2.87 -6.77
C ALA A 85 -6.77 2.01 -5.68
N LEU A 86 -5.44 1.84 -5.70
CA LEU A 86 -4.72 1.12 -4.65
C LEU A 86 -4.95 1.74 -3.27
N LYS A 87 -4.88 3.07 -3.15
CA LYS A 87 -5.13 3.76 -1.88
C LYS A 87 -6.57 3.55 -1.39
N ALA A 88 -7.55 3.59 -2.28
CA ALA A 88 -8.94 3.33 -1.92
C ALA A 88 -9.14 1.87 -1.48
N LEU A 89 -8.60 0.90 -2.21
CA LEU A 89 -8.65 -0.52 -1.84
C LEU A 89 -8.09 -0.79 -0.44
N THR A 90 -6.97 -0.15 -0.08
CA THR A 90 -6.34 -0.31 1.24
C THR A 90 -7.10 0.31 2.40
N SER A 91 -8.22 0.99 2.14
CA SER A 91 -9.15 1.45 3.19
C SER A 91 -10.26 0.45 3.47
N SER A 92 -10.40 -0.59 2.64
CA SER A 92 -11.38 -1.65 2.85
C SER A 92 -11.11 -2.36 4.15
N SER A 93 -12.19 -2.74 4.83
CA SER A 93 -12.10 -3.60 6.00
C SER A 93 -11.50 -4.96 5.62
N THR A 94 -10.42 -5.33 6.31
CA THR A 94 -9.76 -6.64 6.17
C THR A 94 -10.43 -7.70 7.06
N SER A 95 -11.66 -7.47 7.52
CA SER A 95 -12.41 -8.42 8.36
C SER A 95 -12.92 -9.64 7.59
N SER A 96 -13.04 -9.57 6.27
CA SER A 96 -13.35 -10.74 5.43
C SER A 96 -12.09 -11.36 4.84
N SER A 97 -11.96 -12.68 4.92
CA SER A 97 -10.81 -13.44 4.39
C SER A 97 -10.64 -13.20 2.90
N GLU A 98 -11.73 -13.23 2.14
CA GLU A 98 -11.73 -13.02 0.68
C GLU A 98 -11.17 -11.64 0.29
N MET A 99 -11.57 -10.58 0.99
CA MET A 99 -11.04 -9.24 0.75
C MET A 99 -9.56 -9.14 1.12
N LEU A 100 -9.17 -9.78 2.21
CA LEU A 100 -7.78 -9.80 2.65
C LEU A 100 -6.89 -10.54 1.63
N GLU A 101 -7.34 -11.69 1.14
CA GLU A 101 -6.65 -12.47 0.11
C GLU A 101 -6.49 -11.66 -1.18
N LYS A 102 -7.58 -11.06 -1.67
CA LYS A 102 -7.57 -10.22 -2.88
C LYS A 102 -6.65 -9.00 -2.74
N LEU A 103 -6.68 -8.32 -1.60
CA LEU A 103 -5.78 -7.19 -1.32
C LEU A 103 -4.32 -7.64 -1.27
N SER A 104 -4.04 -8.78 -0.65
CA SER A 104 -2.69 -9.35 -0.58
C SER A 104 -2.16 -9.69 -1.97
N GLU A 105 -2.99 -10.33 -2.81
CA GLU A 105 -2.67 -10.65 -4.20
C GLU A 105 -2.32 -9.40 -5.01
N ILE A 106 -3.16 -8.36 -4.94
CA ILE A 106 -2.93 -7.09 -5.66
C ILE A 106 -1.64 -6.42 -5.20
N VAL A 107 -1.45 -6.28 -3.88
CA VAL A 107 -0.26 -5.62 -3.32
C VAL A 107 1.01 -6.37 -3.70
N PHE A 108 0.98 -7.71 -3.63
CA PHE A 108 2.10 -8.55 -4.02
C PHE A 108 2.34 -8.43 -5.53
N GLY A 109 1.31 -8.57 -6.37
CA GLY A 109 1.46 -8.42 -7.81
C GLY A 109 2.09 -7.08 -8.22
N ILE A 110 1.69 -5.97 -7.58
CA ILE A 110 2.31 -4.66 -7.83
C ILE A 110 3.75 -4.62 -7.33
N LEU A 111 4.04 -5.09 -6.11
CA LEU A 111 5.40 -5.11 -5.56
C LEU A 111 6.36 -5.93 -6.42
N GLU A 112 5.88 -7.00 -7.03
CA GLU A 112 6.66 -7.84 -7.94
C GLU A 112 7.11 -7.05 -9.16
N LYS A 113 6.16 -6.35 -9.80
CA LYS A 113 6.40 -5.52 -10.98
C LYS A 113 7.33 -4.33 -10.69
N VAL A 114 7.33 -3.79 -9.47
CA VAL A 114 8.10 -2.57 -9.13
C VAL A 114 9.40 -2.84 -8.37
N ALA A 115 9.66 -4.06 -7.90
CA ALA A 115 10.87 -4.40 -7.16
C ALA A 115 12.10 -4.57 -8.07
N ASP A 116 11.92 -5.05 -9.30
CA ASP A 116 13.02 -5.37 -10.21
C ASP A 116 13.54 -4.13 -10.95
N THR A 117 14.50 -3.39 -10.37
CA THR A 117 15.42 -2.56 -11.18
C THR A 117 16.71 -2.21 -10.44
N LYS A 118 17.84 -2.26 -11.16
CA LYS A 118 19.21 -1.93 -10.71
C LYS A 118 19.44 -0.43 -10.45
N GLN A 119 18.44 0.32 -10.00
CA GLN A 119 18.62 1.74 -9.66
C GLN A 119 19.19 1.86 -8.24
N LYS A 120 20.53 1.99 -8.14
CA LYS A 120 21.18 2.28 -6.85
C LYS A 120 20.66 3.62 -6.32
N ARG A 121 20.25 3.63 -5.04
CA ARG A 121 19.87 4.85 -4.33
C ARG A 121 21.03 5.84 -4.40
N LYS A 122 20.80 7.05 -4.96
CA LYS A 122 21.84 8.08 -5.03
C LYS A 122 22.19 8.53 -3.61
N LYS A 123 23.48 8.47 -3.26
CA LYS A 123 24.00 8.91 -1.96
C LYS A 123 23.98 10.44 -1.88
N GLY A 124 23.21 10.97 -0.93
CA GLY A 124 23.32 12.35 -0.48
C GLY A 124 22.52 13.39 -1.28
N ILE A 125 21.94 14.31 -0.52
CA ILE A 125 21.29 15.57 -0.88
C ILE A 125 19.98 15.39 -1.67
N PHE A 126 18.95 16.11 -1.20
CA PHE A 126 17.68 16.42 -1.90
C PHE A 126 17.92 17.20 -3.22
N THR A 127 18.80 16.71 -4.09
CA THR A 127 19.13 17.36 -5.36
C THR A 127 18.27 16.82 -6.48
N LYS A 128 17.28 17.64 -6.83
CA LYS A 128 16.43 17.66 -8.03
C LYS A 128 15.51 16.45 -8.24
N GLN A 129 14.22 16.77 -8.40
CA GLN A 129 13.14 15.93 -8.95
C GLN A 129 13.39 15.53 -10.44
N GLY A 130 14.63 15.19 -10.79
CA GLY A 130 15.05 14.82 -12.14
C GLY A 130 15.18 13.31 -12.31
N GLY A 131 14.17 12.56 -11.85
CA GLY A 131 13.95 11.20 -12.34
C GLY A 131 13.32 11.30 -13.73
N ASP A 132 13.63 10.36 -14.62
CA ASP A 132 12.78 10.13 -15.78
C ASP A 132 11.34 9.88 -15.33
N LYS A 133 10.35 10.22 -16.17
CA LYS A 133 8.93 10.07 -15.83
C LYS A 133 8.66 8.66 -15.26
N GLU A 134 9.26 7.64 -15.86
CA GLU A 134 9.13 6.25 -15.45
C GLU A 134 9.63 5.96 -14.02
N SER A 135 10.81 6.48 -13.59
CA SER A 135 11.28 6.30 -12.21
C SER A 135 10.38 6.98 -11.18
N ILE A 136 9.79 8.13 -11.52
CA ILE A 136 8.84 8.82 -10.64
C ILE A 136 7.58 7.97 -10.45
N LEU A 137 7.00 7.48 -11.55
CA LEU A 137 5.81 6.63 -11.49
C LEU A 137 6.10 5.34 -10.71
N ARG A 138 7.25 4.69 -10.96
CA ARG A 138 7.68 3.51 -10.20
C ARG A 138 7.82 3.80 -8.70
N SER A 139 8.51 4.88 -8.33
CA SER A 139 8.72 5.26 -6.93
C SER A 139 7.40 5.50 -6.20
N ASN A 140 6.41 6.10 -6.87
CA ASN A 140 5.09 6.29 -6.29
C ASN A 140 4.37 4.96 -6.01
N LEU A 141 4.45 4.00 -6.94
CA LEU A 141 3.86 2.67 -6.74
C LEU A 141 4.58 1.88 -5.66
N GLN A 142 5.92 1.93 -5.63
CA GLN A 142 6.73 1.34 -4.56
C GLN A 142 6.29 1.82 -3.17
N TYR A 143 6.17 3.15 -3.00
CA TYR A 143 5.66 3.73 -1.76
C TYR A 143 4.23 3.30 -1.46
N ALA A 144 3.31 3.42 -2.43
CA ALA A 144 1.90 3.11 -2.23
C ALA A 144 1.69 1.63 -1.87
N SER A 145 2.39 0.70 -2.52
CA SER A 145 2.29 -0.72 -2.25
C SER A 145 2.92 -1.14 -0.92
N LEU A 146 4.00 -0.49 -0.46
CA LEU A 146 4.49 -0.73 0.90
C LEU A 146 3.58 -0.13 1.97
N SER A 147 3.01 1.04 1.71
CA SER A 147 1.98 1.59 2.60
C SER A 147 0.75 0.68 2.67
N ALA A 148 0.41 0.00 1.56
CA ALA A 148 -0.64 -1.01 1.50
C ALA A 148 -0.26 -2.27 2.29
N LEU A 149 0.93 -2.82 2.02
CA LEU A 149 1.48 -4.00 2.70
C LEU A 149 1.48 -3.84 4.22
N ARG A 150 1.85 -2.65 4.71
CA ARG A 150 1.86 -2.33 6.15
C ARG A 150 0.48 -2.38 6.82
N ARG A 151 -0.59 -2.20 6.05
CA ARG A 151 -1.97 -2.26 6.56
C ARG A 151 -2.54 -3.66 6.58
N LEU A 152 -1.94 -4.59 5.83
CA LEU A 152 -2.30 -6.00 5.91
C LEU A 152 -1.85 -6.56 7.27
N PRO A 153 -2.58 -7.55 7.83
CA PRO A 153 -2.12 -8.28 9.01
C PRO A 153 -0.73 -8.85 8.79
N LEU A 154 0.14 -8.74 9.79
CA LEU A 154 1.47 -9.33 9.75
C LEU A 154 1.36 -10.85 9.70
N ASP A 155 2.01 -11.45 8.71
CA ASP A 155 2.05 -12.89 8.51
C ASP A 155 3.51 -13.39 8.52
N PRO A 156 4.09 -13.61 9.72
CA PRO A 156 5.48 -14.06 9.84
C PRO A 156 5.70 -15.47 9.26
N GLY A 157 4.65 -16.29 9.16
CA GLY A 157 4.74 -17.63 8.57
C GLY A 157 4.76 -17.64 7.05
N ASN A 158 4.53 -16.49 6.41
CA ASN A 158 4.46 -16.37 4.97
C ASN A 158 5.75 -15.79 4.38
N PRO A 159 6.60 -16.62 3.73
CA PRO A 159 7.88 -16.17 3.19
C PRO A 159 7.71 -15.13 2.07
N ALA A 160 6.59 -15.17 1.32
CA ALA A 160 6.33 -14.18 0.29
C ALA A 160 6.07 -12.80 0.89
N PHE A 161 5.34 -12.72 2.01
CA PHE A 161 5.12 -11.47 2.73
C PHE A 161 6.44 -10.86 3.22
N LEU A 162 7.28 -11.67 3.89
CA LEU A 162 8.59 -11.22 4.36
C LEU A 162 9.48 -10.78 3.19
N HIS A 163 9.52 -11.55 2.10
CA HIS A 163 10.28 -11.19 0.91
C HIS A 163 9.83 -9.83 0.33
N ARG A 164 8.50 -9.60 0.23
CA ARG A 164 7.94 -8.33 -0.26
C ARG A 164 8.31 -7.16 0.65
N ALA A 165 8.31 -7.37 1.96
CA ALA A 165 8.74 -6.35 2.92
C ALA A 165 10.24 -6.04 2.76
N VAL A 166 11.09 -7.06 2.66
CA VAL A 166 12.55 -6.94 2.51
C VAL A 166 12.95 -6.24 1.21
N GLN A 167 12.26 -6.51 0.10
CA GLN A 167 12.46 -5.79 -1.17
C GLN A 167 12.39 -4.27 -1.00
N GLY A 168 11.51 -3.79 -0.11
CA GLY A 168 11.32 -2.37 0.17
C GLY A 168 12.54 -1.66 0.74
N ILE A 169 13.52 -2.40 1.29
CA ILE A 169 14.81 -1.85 1.75
C ILE A 169 15.62 -1.29 0.60
N GLU A 170 15.45 -1.81 -0.62
CA GLU A 170 16.19 -1.40 -1.82
C GLU A 170 15.54 -0.17 -2.52
N PHE A 171 14.35 0.26 -2.11
CA PHE A 171 13.59 1.31 -2.81
C PHE A 171 14.24 2.70 -2.72
N SER A 172 14.02 3.57 -3.71
CA SER A 172 14.62 4.91 -3.71
C SER A 172 13.94 5.85 -2.71
N ASP A 173 12.64 5.70 -2.49
CA ASP A 173 11.85 6.54 -1.58
C ASP A 173 12.15 6.22 -0.10
N PRO A 174 12.63 7.19 0.68
CA PRO A 174 13.02 6.95 2.07
C PRO A 174 11.84 6.61 3.00
N VAL A 175 10.63 7.06 2.69
CA VAL A 175 9.42 6.75 3.47
C VAL A 175 8.96 5.33 3.18
N ALA A 176 9.07 4.88 1.93
CA ALA A 176 8.83 3.49 1.56
C ALA A 176 9.79 2.55 2.32
N VAL A 177 11.08 2.90 2.38
CA VAL A 177 12.10 2.17 3.14
C VAL A 177 11.79 2.15 4.63
N ARG A 178 11.31 3.28 5.20
CA ARG A 178 10.84 3.32 6.59
C ARG A 178 9.70 2.34 6.83
N HIS A 179 8.74 2.23 5.92
CA HIS A 179 7.63 1.27 6.04
C HIS A 179 8.12 -0.17 5.98
N ALA A 180 9.01 -0.50 5.03
CA ALA A 180 9.66 -1.80 4.98
C ALA A 180 10.36 -2.15 6.30
N LEU A 181 11.21 -1.26 6.80
CA LEU A 181 11.94 -1.48 8.06
C LEU A 181 11.00 -1.61 9.27
N SER A 182 9.89 -0.86 9.32
CA SER A 182 8.87 -1.05 10.36
C SER A 182 8.30 -2.46 10.34
N ILE A 183 7.81 -2.91 9.18
CA ILE A 183 7.22 -4.25 9.01
C ILE A 183 8.23 -5.33 9.40
N ILE A 184 9.44 -5.25 8.87
CA ILE A 184 10.48 -6.26 9.11
C ILE A 184 10.90 -6.26 10.59
N SER A 185 10.99 -5.08 11.22
CA SER A 185 11.31 -4.99 12.65
C SER A 185 10.23 -5.61 13.53
N GLU A 186 8.95 -5.52 13.14
CA GLU A 186 7.84 -6.14 13.85
C GLU A 186 7.81 -7.66 13.64
N ILE A 187 8.13 -8.15 12.44
CA ILE A 187 8.29 -9.58 12.16
C ILE A 187 9.48 -10.14 12.97
N ALA A 188 10.60 -9.43 13.04
CA ALA A 188 11.82 -9.87 13.73
C ALA A 188 11.63 -10.10 15.24
N VAL A 189 10.62 -9.49 15.86
CA VAL A 189 10.27 -9.77 17.27
C VAL A 189 9.72 -11.20 17.42
N ARG A 190 9.08 -11.75 16.39
CA ARG A 190 8.44 -13.08 16.41
C ARG A 190 9.32 -14.15 15.75
N ASP A 191 9.92 -13.82 14.62
CA ASP A 191 10.78 -14.71 13.83
C ASP A 191 12.07 -14.00 13.39
N PRO A 192 13.02 -13.81 14.30
CA PRO A 192 14.28 -13.12 14.00
C PRO A 192 15.17 -13.88 13.02
N TYR A 193 15.11 -15.22 13.01
CA TYR A 193 15.97 -16.05 12.16
C TYR A 193 15.58 -15.94 10.69
N SER A 194 14.30 -16.08 10.35
CA SER A 194 13.84 -15.92 8.96
C SER A 194 14.13 -14.51 8.43
N VAL A 195 13.98 -13.49 9.29
CA VAL A 195 14.33 -12.11 8.94
C VAL A 195 15.83 -11.96 8.67
N ALA A 196 16.69 -12.50 9.54
CA ALA A 196 18.13 -12.46 9.34
C ALA A 196 18.55 -13.14 8.03
N MET A 197 17.94 -14.29 7.71
CA MET A 197 18.17 -15.00 6.45
C MET A 197 17.72 -14.20 5.24
N ALA A 198 16.53 -13.60 5.27
CA ALA A 198 16.02 -12.79 4.18
C ALA A 198 16.87 -11.53 3.93
N LEU A 199 17.48 -10.96 4.97
CA LEU A 199 18.35 -9.78 4.88
C LEU A 199 19.79 -10.08 4.46
N GLY A 200 20.17 -11.35 4.27
CA GLY A 200 21.56 -11.76 4.06
C GLY A 200 22.28 -10.97 2.96
N LYS A 201 21.63 -10.75 1.80
CA LYS A 201 22.17 -9.94 0.70
C LYS A 201 22.27 -8.45 1.07
N ASN A 202 21.29 -7.92 1.78
CA ASN A 202 21.22 -6.49 2.12
C ASN A 202 22.22 -6.08 3.21
N ALA A 203 22.66 -7.04 4.04
CA ALA A 203 23.63 -6.85 5.12
C ALA A 203 25.10 -6.96 4.68
N GLN A 204 25.38 -7.48 3.49
CA GLN A 204 26.75 -7.55 2.95
C GLN A 204 27.36 -6.15 2.76
N PRO A 205 28.71 -6.03 2.74
CA PRO A 205 29.38 -4.77 2.41
C PRO A 205 28.88 -4.19 1.09
N GLY A 206 28.45 -2.93 1.09
CA GLY A 206 27.84 -2.29 -0.09
C GLY A 206 26.37 -2.69 -0.35
N GLY A 207 25.76 -3.44 0.57
CA GLY A 207 24.33 -3.76 0.57
C GLY A 207 23.46 -2.59 1.03
N ALA A 208 22.15 -2.70 0.76
CA ALA A 208 21.19 -1.62 0.95
C ALA A 208 21.04 -1.17 2.43
N LEU A 209 21.34 -2.03 3.41
CA LEU A 209 21.30 -1.64 4.83
C LEU A 209 22.36 -0.60 5.18
N GLN A 210 23.52 -0.65 4.54
CA GLN A 210 24.58 0.35 4.75
C GLN A 210 24.14 1.72 4.21
N ASP A 211 23.44 1.75 3.08
CA ASP A 211 22.92 2.99 2.49
C ASP A 211 21.85 3.65 3.38
N ILE A 212 21.13 2.88 4.20
CA ILE A 212 20.12 3.41 5.14
C ILE A 212 20.76 4.26 6.25
N LEU A 213 21.99 3.96 6.67
CA LEU A 213 22.71 4.76 7.67
C LEU A 213 22.92 6.21 7.21
N HIS A 214 22.93 6.43 5.90
CA HIS A 214 23.11 7.74 5.27
C HIS A 214 21.79 8.38 4.82
N LEU A 215 20.64 7.76 5.09
CA LEU A 215 19.35 8.38 4.81
C LEU A 215 19.07 9.56 5.75
N HIS A 216 18.54 10.65 5.19
CA HIS A 216 18.07 11.78 5.99
C HIS A 216 16.88 11.41 6.88
N ASP A 217 16.09 10.42 6.48
CA ASP A 217 14.97 9.89 7.24
C ASP A 217 15.43 9.27 8.57
N VAL A 218 15.21 10.00 9.66
CA VAL A 218 15.59 9.58 11.02
C VAL A 218 14.82 8.34 11.44
N LEU A 219 13.53 8.25 11.11
CA LEU A 219 12.69 7.12 11.53
C LEU A 219 13.11 5.82 10.83
N ALA A 220 13.53 5.89 9.56
CA ALA A 220 14.11 4.73 8.88
C ALA A 220 15.34 4.19 9.65
N ARG A 221 16.23 5.08 10.09
CA ARG A 221 17.40 4.70 10.90
C ARG A 221 17.03 4.15 12.27
N VAL A 222 16.00 4.68 12.91
CA VAL A 222 15.47 4.16 14.18
C VAL A 222 14.93 2.73 14.01
N TYR A 223 14.15 2.46 12.96
CA TYR A 223 13.66 1.10 12.70
C TYR A 223 14.79 0.14 12.34
N LEU A 224 15.82 0.59 11.62
CA LEU A 224 17.03 -0.21 11.39
C LEU A 224 17.71 -0.58 12.71
N ALA A 225 17.88 0.38 13.63
CA ALA A 225 18.47 0.10 14.93
C ALA A 225 17.62 -0.91 15.74
N LYS A 226 16.29 -0.78 15.73
CA LYS A 226 15.37 -1.74 16.35
C LYS A 226 15.51 -3.14 15.74
N LEU A 227 15.56 -3.22 14.42
CA LEU A 227 15.75 -4.48 13.68
C LEU A 227 17.06 -5.17 14.07
N CYS A 228 18.18 -4.42 14.06
CA CYS A 228 19.48 -4.95 14.50
C CYS A 228 19.43 -5.44 15.94
N HIS A 229 18.77 -4.69 16.84
CA HIS A 229 18.60 -5.10 18.24
C HIS A 229 17.84 -6.42 18.35
N SER A 230 16.69 -6.55 17.68
CA SER A 230 15.88 -7.77 17.71
C SER A 230 16.65 -8.98 17.20
N ILE A 231 17.36 -8.85 16.06
CA ILE A 231 18.15 -9.95 15.48
C ILE A 231 19.33 -10.32 16.39
N SER A 232 20.02 -9.34 16.98
CA SER A 232 21.20 -9.60 17.83
C SER A 232 20.90 -10.35 19.13
N ARG A 233 19.63 -10.43 19.53
CA ARG A 233 19.18 -11.07 20.77
C ARG A 233 18.53 -12.43 20.56
N ALA A 234 18.38 -12.85 19.31
CA ALA A 234 17.87 -14.15 18.92
C ALA A 234 18.96 -15.22 19.01
#